data_AF-A0A525CJ12-F1
#
_entry.id   AF-A0A525CJ12-F1
#
_cell.length_a   1.000
_cell.length_b   1.000
_cell.length_c   1.000
_cell.angle_alpha   90.00
_cell.angle_beta   90.00
_cell.angle_gamma   90.00
#
_symmetry.space_group_name_H-M   'P 1'
#
loop_
_entity.id
_entity.type
_entity.pdbx_description
1 polymer ?
#
loop_
_entity_poly.entity_id
_entity_poly.type
_entity_poly.pdbx_seq_one_letter_code
_entity_poly.pdbx_strand_id
1 'polypeptide(L)' 'MNTSWWRNVTHFTAKEFACPETGEALVSCDLVVMLDKARTFTATPFTITSGYRSPAHNRKVGGVPGSAHTKGLAAD' A
#
# COMPACT_ATOMS: atom_id res chain seq x y z
N MET A 1 14.32 5.05 -8.01
CA MET A 1 14.10 4.11 -6.88
C MET A 1 14.23 2.71 -7.42
N ASN A 2 15.06 1.87 -6.79
CA ASN A 2 15.23 0.49 -7.24
C ASN A 2 13.99 -0.32 -6.87
N THR A 3 13.12 -0.59 -7.84
CA THR A 3 11.88 -1.37 -7.67
C THR A 3 12.14 -2.88 -7.72
N SER A 4 13.42 -3.30 -7.71
CA SER A 4 13.83 -4.71 -7.83
C SER A 4 13.27 -5.64 -6.75
N TRP A 5 12.90 -5.10 -5.59
CA TRP A 5 12.40 -5.87 -4.44
C TRP A 5 11.02 -6.47 -4.67
N TRP A 6 10.22 -5.92 -5.60
CA TRP A 6 8.93 -6.51 -5.99
C TRP A 6 9.07 -7.93 -6.52
N ARG A 7 10.25 -8.34 -6.98
CA ARG A 7 10.54 -9.74 -7.36
C ARG A 7 10.41 -10.72 -6.20
N ASN A 8 10.48 -10.24 -4.96
CA ASN A 8 10.34 -11.04 -3.74
C ASN A 8 8.91 -10.99 -3.16
N VAL A 9 7.96 -10.34 -3.85
CA VAL A 9 6.55 -10.26 -3.47
C VAL A 9 5.76 -11.15 -4.41
N THR A 10 4.94 -12.04 -3.85
CA THR A 10 4.23 -13.06 -4.64
C THR A 10 2.77 -12.70 -4.85
N HIS A 11 2.16 -12.08 -3.83
CA HIS A 11 0.72 -11.99 -3.70
C HIS A 11 0.13 -10.63 -4.06
N PHE A 12 0.98 -9.62 -4.15
CA PHE A 12 0.56 -8.24 -4.37
C PHE A 12 1.35 -7.55 -5.48
N THR A 13 0.73 -6.51 -6.04
CA THR A 13 1.31 -5.63 -7.05
C THR A 13 1.33 -4.19 -6.57
N ALA A 14 2.20 -3.36 -7.13
CA ALA A 14 2.27 -1.94 -6.78
C ALA A 14 0.94 -1.20 -7.03
N LYS A 15 0.16 -1.64 -8.03
CA LYS A 15 -1.12 -1.02 -8.40
C LYS A 15 -2.18 -1.16 -7.30
N GLU A 16 -2.17 -2.25 -6.54
CA GLU A 16 -3.11 -2.46 -5.42
C GLU A 16 -2.89 -1.46 -4.28
N PHE A 17 -1.68 -0.89 -4.17
CA PHE A 17 -1.36 0.14 -3.19
C PHE A 17 -1.44 1.56 -3.76
N ALA A 18 -1.84 1.72 -5.02
CA ALA A 18 -1.88 3.04 -5.65
C ALA A 18 -3.05 3.87 -5.14
N CYS A 19 -2.84 5.19 -5.04
CA CYS A 19 -3.91 6.13 -4.78
C CYS A 19 -4.92 6.08 -5.96
N PRO A 20 -6.22 5.84 -5.71
CA PRO A 20 -7.20 5.63 -6.77
C PRO A 20 -7.43 6.88 -7.63
N GLU A 21 -7.17 8.07 -7.07
CA GLU A 21 -7.37 9.34 -7.77
C GLU A 21 -6.16 9.77 -8.61
N THR A 22 -4.95 9.42 -8.17
CA THR A 22 -3.71 9.89 -8.84
C THR A 22 -2.96 8.78 -9.57
N GLY A 23 -3.24 7.51 -9.25
CA GLY A 23 -2.47 6.36 -9.72
C GLY A 23 -1.08 6.24 -9.10
N GLU A 24 -0.69 7.16 -8.20
CA GLU A 24 0.61 7.13 -7.54
C GLU A 24 0.70 5.95 -6.56
N ALA A 25 1.73 5.12 -6.71
CA ALA A 25 1.99 3.96 -5.86
C ALA A 25 3.21 4.20 -4.96
N LEU A 26 3.08 5.11 -3.99
CA LEU A 26 4.11 5.34 -2.98
C LEU A 26 3.87 4.41 -1.80
N VAL A 27 4.59 3.29 -1.74
CA VAL A 27 4.45 2.28 -0.69
C VAL A 27 5.81 1.77 -0.21
N SER A 28 5.92 1.54 1.09
CA SER A 28 7.12 0.97 1.71
C SER A 28 7.30 -0.51 1.33
N CYS A 29 8.55 -0.89 1.02
CA CYS A 29 8.95 -2.28 0.82
C CYS A 29 8.62 -3.15 2.05
N ASP A 30 8.90 -2.64 3.25
CA ASP A 30 8.73 -3.39 4.49
C ASP A 30 7.26 -3.71 4.75
N LEU A 31 6.36 -2.74 4.49
CA LEU A 31 4.92 -2.95 4.60
C LEU A 31 4.45 -4.09 3.68
N VAL A 32 4.82 -4.02 2.40
CA VAL A 32 4.38 -5.00 1.41
C VAL A 32 4.95 -6.39 1.72
N VAL A 33 6.23 -6.49 2.08
CA VAL A 33 6.85 -7.78 2.45
C VAL A 33 6.21 -8.37 3.70
N MET A 34 5.85 -7.56 4.70
CA MET A 34 5.14 -8.06 5.89
C MET A 34 3.73 -8.56 5.54
N LEU A 35 2.99 -7.83 4.70
CA LEU A 35 1.67 -8.27 4.24
C LEU A 35 1.75 -9.56 3.41
N ASP A 36 2.73 -9.69 2.51
CA ASP A 36 2.94 -10.87 1.68
C ASP A 36 3.25 -12.12 2.52
N LYS A 37 4.08 -11.96 3.56
CA LYS A 37 4.35 -13.00 4.57
C LYS A 37 3.10 -13.36 5.37
N ALA A 38 2.34 -12.37 5.83
CA ALA A 38 1.11 -12.59 6.59
C ALA A 38 0.05 -13.34 5.76
N ARG A 39 -0.13 -12.96 4.49
CA ARG A 39 -1.01 -13.68 3.55
C ARG A 39 -0.55 -15.11 3.32
N THR A 40 0.76 -15.34 3.16
CA THR A 40 1.32 -16.69 3.04
C THR A 40 1.08 -17.53 4.30
N PHE A 41 1.30 -16.96 5.48
CA PHE A 41 1.13 -17.64 6.76
C PHE A 41 -0.32 -18.01 7.06
N THR A 42 -1.26 -17.12 6.75
CA THR A 42 -2.69 -17.32 7.00
C THR A 42 -3.41 -18.11 5.92
N ALA A 43 -2.74 -18.34 4.77
CA ALA A 43 -3.32 -18.96 3.57
C ALA A 43 -4.67 -18.32 3.15
N THR A 44 -4.87 -17.04 3.46
CA THR A 44 -6.11 -16.31 3.22
C THR A 44 -5.83 -15.11 2.31
N PRO A 45 -6.60 -14.91 1.21
CA PRO A 45 -6.43 -13.73 0.36
C PRO A 45 -6.72 -12.43 1.11
N PHE A 46 -5.86 -11.43 0.94
CA PHE A 46 -6.09 -10.07 1.44
C PHE A 46 -6.38 -9.16 0.25
N THR A 47 -7.41 -8.33 0.37
CA THR A 47 -7.74 -7.30 -0.62
C THR A 47 -7.33 -5.94 -0.06
N ILE A 48 -6.41 -5.27 -0.74
CA ILE A 48 -6.05 -3.89 -0.41
C ILE A 48 -7.11 -2.98 -1.01
N THR A 49 -7.88 -2.34 -0.14
CA THR A 49 -8.91 -1.37 -0.53
C THR A 49 -8.37 0.05 -0.54
N SER A 50 -7.32 0.32 0.23
CA SER A 50 -6.65 1.61 0.25
C SER A 50 -5.17 1.50 0.66
N GLY A 51 -4.26 1.71 -0.28
CA GLY A 51 -2.83 1.88 0.02
C GLY A 51 -2.44 3.34 0.25
N TYR A 52 -1.61 3.87 -0.65
CA TYR A 52 -1.21 5.28 -0.62
C TYR A 52 -2.40 6.20 -0.85
N ARG A 53 -2.41 7.33 -0.14
CA ARG A 53 -3.36 8.43 -0.40
C ARG A 53 -2.57 9.70 -0.68
N SER A 54 -2.87 10.35 -1.80
CA SER A 54 -2.37 11.72 -2.00
C SER A 54 -2.91 12.63 -0.88
N PRO A 55 -2.22 13.73 -0.53
CA PRO A 55 -2.71 14.66 0.49
C PRO A 55 -4.13 15.19 0.19
N ALA A 56 -4.46 15.39 -1.09
CA ALA A 56 -5.80 15.80 -1.51
C ALA A 56 -6.85 14.71 -1.27
N HIS A 57 -6.57 13.48 -1.71
CA HIS A 57 -7.47 12.35 -1.50
C HIS A 57 -7.65 12.06 0.01
N ASN A 58 -6.57 12.08 0.79
CA ASN A 58 -6.63 11.90 2.25
C ASN A 58 -7.56 12.93 2.91
N ARG A 59 -7.47 14.22 2.55
CA ARG A 59 -8.39 15.24 3.07
C ARG A 59 -9.84 14.99 2.64
N LYS A 60 -10.06 14.61 1.37
CA LYS A 60 -11.39 14.36 0.81
C LYS A 60 -12.13 13.23 1.53
N VAL A 61 -11.41 12.17 1.93
CA VAL A 61 -11.98 11.04 2.68
C VAL A 61 -11.99 11.27 4.21
N GLY A 62 -11.66 12.48 4.68
CA GLY A 62 -11.66 12.81 6.12
C GLY A 62 -10.47 12.27 6.91
N GLY A 63 -9.36 11.93 6.24
CA GLY A 63 -8.15 11.45 6.89
C GLY A 63 -7.43 12.53 7.71
N VAL A 64 -6.80 12.10 8.80
CA VAL A 64 -6.10 13.00 9.74
C VAL A 64 -4.80 13.58 9.16
N PRO A 65 -4.36 14.76 9.63
CA PRO A 65 -3.02 15.26 9.35
C PRO A 65 -1.95 14.25 9.80
N GLY A 66 -0.94 14.03 8.96
CA GLY A 66 0.16 13.10 9.26
C GLY A 66 -0.17 11.62 9.09
N SER A 67 -1.33 11.28 8.54
CA SER A 67 -1.78 9.92 8.19
C SER A 67 -0.66 9.07 7.56
N ALA A 68 -0.55 7.81 7.99
CA ALA A 68 0.43 6.88 7.46
C ALA A 68 0.18 6.54 5.97
N HIS A 69 -1.07 6.62 5.50
CA HIS A 69 -1.39 6.43 4.07
C HIS A 69 -0.72 7.49 3.19
N THR A 70 -0.57 8.74 3.66
CA THR A 70 0.10 9.79 2.89
C THR A 70 1.62 9.64 2.86
N LYS A 71 2.15 8.64 3.58
CA LYS A 71 3.58 8.32 3.65
C LYS A 71 3.89 6.95 3.05
N GLY A 72 2.88 6.22 2.54
CA GLY A 72 3.04 4.86 2.02
C GLY A 72 3.34 3.81 3.09
N LEU A 73 2.95 4.08 4.34
CA LEU A 73 3.25 3.24 5.51
C LEU A 73 2.03 2.51 6.06
N ALA A 74 0.87 2.63 5.41
CA ALA A 74 -0.36 1.96 5.81
C ALA A 74 -1.11 1.39 4.60
N ALA A 75 -1.91 0.38 4.87
CA ALA A 75 -2.87 -0.20 3.95
C ALA A 75 -4.13 -0.59 4.73
N ASP A 76 -5.27 -0.38 4.10
CA ASP A 76 -6.57 -0.92 4.53
C ASP A 76 -6.97 -2.08 3.61
#